data_AF-A0A7C7N572-F1
#
_entry.id   AF-A0A7C7N572-F1
#
_cell.length_a   1.000
_cell.length_b   1.000
_cell.length_c   1.000
_cell.angle_alpha   90.00
_cell.angle_beta   90.00
_cell.angle_gamma   90.00
#
_symmetry.space_group_name_H-M   'P 1'
#
loop_
_entity.id
_entity.type
_entity.pdbx_description
1 polymer ?
#
loop_
_entity_poly.entity_id
_entity_poly.type
_entity_poly.pdbx_seq_one_letter_code
_entity_poly.pdbx_strand_id
1 'polypeptide(L)'
;MNIRTVFNILSALLVILGVSMLIPAAIAYGYGENDLNGFLWSLFICFILGIPTWLATRKHRKLTNKDGFAIVSFTWITTALIGALPFYISGIIPNFTDAFFESMSGVTTTGASIIGSSVTLPHLPNGIESLPHATLYWRSFIQWIGGMGIIVFYIAILPLLGVGGVQLFKAEVPGPVADKIRPRVRETAKILWMVYLGFTATQILLLVISGMPWFDSICHSFTTMPTGGFSTKNASIGFYDSAAIQYIIIFFMF
;
A
#
# COMPACT_ATOMS: atom_id res chain seq x y z
N MET A 1 -18.27 20.77 -2.65
CA MET A 1 -17.45 19.71 -2.04
C MET A 1 -17.93 19.52 -0.61
N ASN A 2 -18.27 18.31 -0.21
CA ASN A 2 -18.75 17.99 1.12
C ASN A 2 -17.59 17.58 2.02
N ILE A 3 -17.00 18.57 2.69
CA ILE A 3 -15.80 18.40 3.51
C ILE A 3 -15.98 17.28 4.56
N ARG A 4 -17.17 17.20 5.19
CA ARG A 4 -17.46 16.15 6.18
C ARG A 4 -17.39 14.73 5.61
N THR A 5 -17.88 14.53 4.39
CA THR A 5 -17.83 13.21 3.75
C THR A 5 -16.40 12.83 3.37
N VAL A 6 -15.59 13.78 2.92
CA VAL A 6 -14.16 13.57 2.65
C VAL A 6 -13.43 13.14 3.92
N PHE A 7 -13.58 13.90 5.02
CA PHE A 7 -12.98 13.55 6.30
C PHE A 7 -13.47 12.21 6.85
N ASN A 8 -14.73 11.83 6.62
CA ASN A 8 -15.23 10.52 7.05
C ASN A 8 -14.48 9.36 6.40
N ILE A 9 -14.19 9.47 5.10
CA ILE A 9 -13.48 8.41 4.37
C ILE A 9 -11.99 8.41 4.72
N LEU A 10 -11.36 9.59 4.80
CA LEU A 10 -9.95 9.71 5.19
C LEU A 10 -9.70 9.21 6.62
N SER A 11 -10.61 9.48 7.56
CA SER A 11 -10.51 8.98 8.93
C SER A 11 -10.73 7.46 9.03
N ALA A 12 -11.64 6.90 8.24
CA ALA A 12 -11.79 5.44 8.14
C ALA A 12 -10.51 4.78 7.58
N LEU A 13 -9.91 5.36 6.54
CA LEU A 13 -8.62 4.95 6.00
C LEU A 13 -7.51 5.00 7.06
N LEU A 14 -7.47 6.08 7.85
CA LEU A 14 -6.52 6.24 8.95
C LEU A 14 -6.59 5.08 9.96
N VAL A 15 -7.81 4.69 10.34
CA VAL A 15 -8.04 3.57 11.26
C VAL A 15 -7.61 2.25 10.61
N ILE A 16 -7.92 2.03 9.33
CA ILE A 16 -7.50 0.81 8.61
C ILE A 16 -5.98 0.70 8.54
N LEU A 17 -5.28 1.80 8.23
CA LEU A 17 -3.82 1.84 8.22
C LEU A 17 -3.24 1.60 9.62
N GLY A 18 -3.82 2.23 10.65
CA GLY A 18 -3.44 1.98 12.05
C GLY A 18 -3.60 0.52 12.46
N VAL A 19 -4.72 -0.12 12.10
CA VAL A 19 -4.92 -1.58 12.32
C VAL A 19 -3.87 -2.39 11.58
N SER A 20 -3.54 -2.04 10.34
CA SER A 20 -2.55 -2.77 9.55
C SER A 20 -1.14 -2.75 10.17
N MET A 21 -0.81 -1.71 10.95
CA MET A 21 0.46 -1.60 11.69
C MET A 21 0.57 -2.61 12.86
N LEU A 22 -0.52 -3.29 13.24
CA LEU A 22 -0.45 -4.39 14.22
C LEU A 22 0.42 -5.56 13.71
N ILE A 23 0.44 -5.80 12.40
CA ILE A 23 1.22 -6.89 11.80
C ILE A 23 2.73 -6.63 11.95
N PRO A 24 3.30 -5.52 11.47
CA PRO A 24 4.71 -5.22 11.71
C PRO A 24 5.01 -5.06 13.21
N ALA A 25 4.11 -4.54 14.05
CA ALA A 25 4.32 -4.53 15.50
C ALA A 25 4.48 -5.96 16.07
N ALA A 26 3.66 -6.92 15.62
CA ALA A 26 3.81 -8.31 16.02
C ALA A 26 5.13 -8.93 15.53
N ILE A 27 5.57 -8.58 14.31
CA ILE A 27 6.87 -9.00 13.77
C ILE A 27 8.01 -8.44 14.64
N ALA A 28 8.00 -7.13 14.93
CA ALA A 28 9.03 -6.48 15.75
C ALA A 28 9.14 -7.13 17.14
N TYR A 29 7.98 -7.41 17.76
CA TYR A 29 7.92 -8.10 19.04
C TYR A 29 8.47 -9.53 18.95
N GLY A 30 8.11 -10.28 17.91
CA GLY A 30 8.57 -11.66 17.71
C GLY A 30 10.08 -11.79 17.46
N TYR A 31 10.68 -10.82 16.76
CA TYR A 31 12.12 -10.77 16.50
C TYR A 31 12.92 -10.06 17.60
N GLY A 32 12.25 -9.39 18.56
CA GLY A 32 12.92 -8.66 19.65
C GLY A 32 13.67 -7.42 19.17
N GLU A 33 13.20 -6.76 18.11
CA GLU A 33 13.85 -5.63 17.48
C GLU A 33 13.34 -4.27 17.99
N ASN A 34 14.14 -3.21 17.81
CA ASN A 34 13.92 -1.91 18.44
C ASN A 34 12.83 -1.04 17.76
N ASP A 35 12.27 -1.46 16.63
CA ASP A 35 11.30 -0.68 15.85
C ASP A 35 9.84 -0.87 16.29
N LEU A 36 9.59 -1.76 17.26
CA LEU A 36 8.27 -1.99 17.85
C LEU A 36 7.57 -0.70 18.29
N ASN A 37 8.30 0.15 19.02
CA ASN A 37 7.75 1.40 19.55
C ASN A 37 7.31 2.35 18.42
N GLY A 38 8.02 2.35 17.29
CA GLY A 38 7.64 3.15 16.11
C GLY A 38 6.26 2.78 15.59
N PHE A 39 5.97 1.49 15.47
CA PHE A 39 4.66 1.00 15.03
C PHE A 39 3.55 1.23 16.07
N LEU A 40 3.81 0.99 17.35
CA LEU A 40 2.81 1.19 18.41
C LEU A 40 2.37 2.64 18.54
N TRP A 41 3.32 3.59 18.52
CA TRP A 41 2.99 5.02 18.56
C TRP A 41 2.29 5.48 17.28
N SER A 42 2.71 4.98 16.11
CA SER A 42 2.04 5.30 14.84
C SER A 42 0.59 4.82 14.82
N LEU A 43 0.34 3.59 15.29
CA LEU A 43 -1.00 3.04 15.47
C LEU A 43 -1.84 3.88 16.44
N PHE A 44 -1.26 4.27 17.57
CA PHE A 44 -1.94 5.09 18.57
C PHE A 44 -2.37 6.45 18.00
N ILE A 45 -1.48 7.12 17.26
CA ILE A 45 -1.79 8.38 16.56
C ILE A 45 -2.93 8.18 15.56
N CYS A 46 -2.90 7.09 14.78
CA CYS A 46 -3.97 6.77 13.83
C CYS A 46 -5.32 6.57 14.53
N PHE A 47 -5.37 5.92 15.69
CA PHE A 47 -6.63 5.70 16.39
C PHE A 47 -7.15 6.97 17.06
N ILE A 48 -6.27 7.76 17.68
CA ILE A 48 -6.64 9.03 18.31
C ILE A 48 -7.18 10.03 17.29
N LEU A 49 -6.60 10.11 16.10
CA LEU A 49 -7.06 11.05 15.09
C LEU A 49 -8.23 10.47 14.27
N GLY A 50 -8.19 9.18 13.97
CA GLY A 50 -9.11 8.52 13.07
C GLY A 50 -10.48 8.25 13.69
N ILE A 51 -10.54 7.62 14.87
CA ILE A 51 -11.81 7.18 15.46
C ILE A 51 -12.72 8.38 15.79
N PRO A 52 -12.27 9.44 16.49
CA PRO A 52 -13.13 10.59 16.81
C PRO A 52 -13.63 11.30 15.56
N THR A 53 -12.75 11.52 14.57
CA THR A 53 -13.10 12.17 13.31
C THR A 53 -14.12 11.35 12.53
N TRP A 54 -13.95 10.02 12.49
CA TRP A 54 -14.88 9.12 11.81
C TRP A 54 -16.26 9.13 12.46
N LEU A 55 -16.33 9.08 13.79
CA LEU A 55 -17.58 9.16 14.55
C LEU A 55 -18.28 10.51 14.36
N ALA A 56 -17.54 11.61 14.39
CA ALA A 56 -18.08 12.96 14.21
C ALA A 56 -18.64 13.22 12.79
N THR A 57 -18.17 12.47 11.79
CA THR A 57 -18.48 12.70 10.37
C THR A 57 -19.42 11.66 9.74
N ARG A 58 -19.91 10.69 10.51
CA ARG A 58 -20.67 9.49 10.06
C ARG A 58 -21.99 9.77 9.32
N LYS A 59 -22.43 11.02 9.18
CA LYS A 59 -23.71 11.35 8.53
C LYS A 59 -23.65 11.07 7.03
N HIS A 60 -24.51 10.15 6.58
CA HIS A 60 -24.60 9.73 5.18
C HIS A 60 -25.02 10.90 4.28
N ARG A 61 -24.21 11.17 3.24
CA ARG A 61 -24.53 12.14 2.20
C ARG A 61 -24.15 11.56 0.84
N LYS A 62 -24.90 11.92 -0.20
CA LYS A 62 -24.57 11.49 -1.57
C LYS A 62 -23.21 12.10 -1.97
N LEU A 63 -22.27 11.25 -2.37
CA LEU A 63 -20.99 11.65 -2.93
C LEU A 63 -21.18 12.33 -4.28
N THR A 64 -20.55 13.49 -4.45
CA THR A 64 -20.44 14.18 -5.75
C THR A 64 -19.11 13.86 -6.42
N ASN A 65 -18.98 14.12 -7.73
CA ASN A 65 -17.71 13.91 -8.46
C ASN A 65 -16.55 14.72 -7.85
N LYS A 66 -16.81 15.96 -7.41
CA LYS A 66 -15.81 16.80 -6.73
C LYS A 66 -15.30 16.17 -5.43
N ASP A 67 -16.19 15.47 -4.71
CA ASP A 67 -15.80 14.76 -3.49
C ASP A 67 -14.92 13.56 -3.83
N GLY A 68 -15.26 12.81 -4.88
CA GLY A 68 -14.46 11.67 -5.36
C GLY A 68 -13.02 12.05 -5.71
N PHE A 69 -12.83 13.12 -6.48
CA PHE A 69 -11.48 13.63 -6.79
C PHE A 69 -10.71 14.03 -5.52
N ALA A 70 -11.35 14.78 -4.61
CA ALA A 70 -10.72 15.18 -3.36
C ALA A 70 -10.32 13.96 -2.51
N ILE A 71 -11.22 12.99 -2.35
CA ILE A 71 -10.98 11.76 -1.57
C ILE A 71 -9.74 11.04 -2.08
N VAL A 72 -9.62 10.86 -3.39
CA VAL A 72 -8.48 10.15 -3.98
C VAL A 72 -7.19 10.93 -3.74
N SER A 73 -7.14 12.21 -4.09
CA SER A 73 -5.92 13.01 -3.96
C SER A 73 -5.44 13.05 -2.51
N PHE A 74 -6.35 13.26 -1.56
CA PHE A 74 -6.00 13.25 -0.15
C PHE A 74 -5.71 11.85 0.39
N THR A 75 -6.28 10.78 -0.19
CA THR A 75 -5.98 9.41 0.24
C THR A 75 -4.50 9.09 0.02
N TRP A 76 -3.95 9.36 -1.16
CA TRP A 76 -2.53 9.10 -1.44
C TRP A 76 -1.59 9.87 -0.50
N ILE A 77 -1.85 11.17 -0.32
CA ILE A 77 -1.07 12.03 0.57
C ILE A 77 -1.19 11.56 2.03
N THR A 78 -2.41 11.28 2.50
CA THR A 78 -2.65 10.84 3.88
C THR A 78 -1.99 9.49 4.14
N THR A 79 -2.13 8.53 3.23
CA THR A 79 -1.48 7.22 3.36
C THR A 79 0.04 7.35 3.41
N ALA A 80 0.64 8.20 2.58
CA ALA A 80 2.08 8.44 2.61
C ALA A 80 2.53 9.11 3.92
N LEU A 81 1.79 10.11 4.42
CA LEU A 81 2.09 10.75 5.70
C LEU A 81 2.04 9.76 6.87
N ILE A 82 0.99 8.93 6.92
CA ILE A 82 0.83 7.92 7.97
C ILE A 82 1.82 6.78 7.82
N GLY A 83 2.11 6.36 6.59
CA GLY A 83 3.12 5.35 6.31
C GLY A 83 4.53 5.75 6.72
N ALA A 84 4.82 7.06 6.78
CA ALA A 84 6.10 7.60 7.21
C ALA A 84 6.29 7.60 8.73
N LEU A 85 5.20 7.61 9.51
CA LEU A 85 5.26 7.67 10.97
C LEU A 85 6.13 6.57 11.60
N PRO A 86 5.99 5.27 11.25
CA PRO A 86 6.82 4.24 11.89
C PRO A 86 8.30 4.40 11.54
N PHE A 87 8.66 4.87 10.33
CA PHE A 87 10.05 5.14 9.95
C PHE A 87 10.66 6.29 10.75
N TYR A 88 9.89 7.36 10.96
CA TYR A 88 10.34 8.54 11.68
C TYR A 88 10.39 8.31 13.19
N ILE A 89 9.32 7.76 13.78
CA ILE A 89 9.19 7.58 15.23
C ILE A 89 10.14 6.50 15.76
N SER A 90 10.42 5.45 14.98
CA SER A 90 11.43 4.44 15.34
C SER A 90 12.86 4.98 15.31
N GLY A 91 13.09 6.15 14.70
CA GLY A 91 14.43 6.72 14.50
C GLY A 91 15.22 6.08 13.36
N ILE A 92 14.61 5.16 12.59
CA ILE A 92 15.28 4.53 11.44
C ILE A 92 15.57 5.57 10.34
N ILE A 93 14.62 6.48 10.09
CA ILE A 93 14.80 7.62 9.20
C ILE A 93 14.55 8.91 10.01
N PRO A 94 15.60 9.49 10.62
CA PRO A 94 15.45 10.64 11.53
C PRO A 94 14.92 11.91 10.88
N ASN A 95 15.07 12.07 9.57
CA ASN A 95 14.52 13.21 8.84
C ASN A 95 13.11 12.88 8.33
N PHE A 96 12.12 13.67 8.73
CA PHE A 96 10.74 13.45 8.33
C PHE A 96 10.53 13.54 6.81
N THR A 97 11.25 14.41 6.12
CA THR A 97 11.15 14.55 4.65
C THR A 97 11.61 13.28 3.95
N ASP A 98 12.68 12.67 4.45
CA ASP A 98 13.22 11.41 3.91
C ASP A 98 12.28 10.23 4.25
N ALA A 99 11.70 10.23 5.45
CA ALA A 99 10.69 9.24 5.84
C ALA A 99 9.42 9.35 4.98
N PHE A 100 8.98 10.57 4.69
CA PHE A 100 7.87 10.85 3.78
C PHE A 100 8.20 10.44 2.36
N PHE A 101 9.43 10.68 1.87
CA PHE A 101 9.87 10.25 0.55
C PHE A 101 9.83 8.72 0.42
N GLU A 102 10.43 7.99 1.38
CA GLU A 102 10.44 6.52 1.39
C GLU A 102 9.01 5.96 1.42
N SER A 103 8.14 6.53 2.26
CA SER A 103 6.73 6.15 2.36
C SER A 103 5.95 6.46 1.08
N MET A 104 6.08 7.67 0.53
CA MET A 104 5.42 8.06 -0.71
C MET A 104 5.84 7.13 -1.85
N SER A 105 7.14 6.90 -2.00
CA SER A 105 7.70 5.98 -3.01
C SER A 105 7.16 4.55 -2.86
N GLY A 106 7.01 4.07 -1.62
CA GLY A 106 6.37 2.80 -1.34
C GLY A 106 4.90 2.80 -1.74
N VAL A 107 4.11 3.71 -1.20
CA VAL A 107 2.66 3.80 -1.43
C VAL A 107 2.34 3.97 -2.91
N THR A 108 3.10 4.77 -3.66
CA THR A 108 2.89 4.96 -5.11
C THR A 108 3.52 3.87 -5.97
N THR A 109 4.12 2.84 -5.36
CA THR A 109 4.77 1.73 -6.04
C THR A 109 5.88 2.21 -6.99
N THR A 110 6.60 3.27 -6.61
CA THR A 110 7.70 3.84 -7.40
C THR A 110 8.99 3.06 -7.20
N GLY A 111 9.26 2.61 -5.97
CA GLY A 111 10.43 1.78 -5.67
C GLY A 111 11.76 2.51 -5.48
N ALA A 112 11.78 3.84 -5.56
CA ALA A 112 12.95 4.63 -5.21
C ALA A 112 13.17 4.63 -3.69
N SER A 113 14.40 4.41 -3.22
CA SER A 113 14.71 4.39 -1.79
C SER A 113 15.81 5.37 -1.43
N ILE A 114 15.68 5.99 -0.26
CA ILE A 114 16.72 6.83 0.36
C ILE A 114 17.73 6.00 1.17
N ILE A 115 17.38 4.73 1.43
CA ILE A 115 18.12 3.79 2.26
C ILE A 115 19.07 2.99 1.37
N GLY A 116 20.39 3.07 1.64
CA GLY A 116 21.41 2.37 0.85
C GLY A 116 22.70 3.17 0.66
N SER A 117 22.66 4.49 0.86
CA SER A 117 23.85 5.34 0.88
C SER A 117 24.27 5.65 2.32
N SER A 118 25.53 5.35 2.67
CA SER A 118 26.13 5.74 3.95
C SER A 118 26.24 7.26 4.10
N VAL A 119 26.06 8.02 3.02
CA VAL A 119 26.03 9.48 3.02
C VAL A 119 24.67 10.01 3.50
N THR A 120 23.55 9.35 3.16
CA THR A 120 22.21 9.79 3.55
C THR A 120 21.80 9.29 4.93
N LEU A 121 22.12 8.04 5.26
CA LEU A 121 21.78 7.42 6.55
C LEU A 121 23.01 6.68 7.13
N PRO A 122 23.97 7.41 7.73
CA PRO A 122 25.24 6.84 8.18
C PRO A 122 25.11 5.82 9.32
N HIS A 123 24.00 5.84 10.06
CA HIS A 123 23.70 4.85 11.11
C HIS A 123 23.21 3.51 10.58
N LEU A 124 23.00 3.37 9.27
CA LEU A 124 22.65 2.11 8.58
C LEU A 124 23.85 1.64 7.75
N PRO A 125 24.87 1.01 8.38
CA PRO A 125 26.15 0.72 7.73
C PRO A 125 26.03 -0.24 6.53
N ASN A 126 25.01 -1.12 6.54
CA ASN A 126 24.71 -2.06 5.46
C ASN A 126 23.42 -1.68 4.72
N GLY A 127 23.02 -0.40 4.73
CA GLY A 127 21.87 0.08 3.98
C GLY A 127 20.56 -0.64 4.36
N ILE A 128 19.88 -1.21 3.37
CA ILE A 128 18.60 -1.92 3.54
C ILE A 128 18.76 -3.12 4.47
N GLU A 129 19.89 -3.80 4.42
CA GLU A 129 20.15 -5.00 5.24
C GLU A 129 20.44 -4.67 6.71
N SER A 130 20.58 -3.38 7.06
CA SER A 130 20.59 -2.91 8.45
C SER A 130 19.19 -2.67 9.02
N LEU A 131 18.14 -2.76 8.21
CA LEU A 131 16.78 -2.51 8.67
C LEU A 131 16.22 -3.71 9.45
N PRO A 132 15.47 -3.46 10.54
CA PRO A 132 14.74 -4.50 11.23
C PRO A 132 13.64 -5.13 10.36
N HIS A 133 13.23 -6.35 10.70
CA HIS A 133 12.25 -7.12 9.94
C HIS A 133 10.88 -6.44 9.87
N ALA A 134 10.41 -5.82 10.95
CA ALA A 134 9.11 -5.13 10.90
C ALA A 134 9.12 -3.93 9.95
N THR A 135 10.23 -3.21 9.89
CA THR A 135 10.45 -2.11 8.94
C THR A 135 10.55 -2.61 7.51
N LEU A 136 11.30 -3.68 7.25
CA LEU A 136 11.40 -4.32 5.93
C LEU A 136 10.02 -4.80 5.44
N TYR A 137 9.25 -5.42 6.33
CA TYR A 137 7.88 -5.82 6.08
C TYR A 137 7.00 -4.63 5.74
N TRP A 138 7.05 -3.56 6.55
CA TRP A 138 6.22 -2.38 6.35
C TRP A 138 6.51 -1.70 5.00
N ARG A 139 7.79 -1.53 4.64
CA ARG A 139 8.21 -1.02 3.32
C ARG A 139 7.58 -1.82 2.19
N SER A 140 7.62 -3.14 2.28
CA SER A 140 7.06 -4.03 1.25
C SER A 140 5.52 -3.98 1.24
N PHE A 141 4.91 -3.99 2.42
CA PHE A 141 3.45 -3.99 2.60
C PHE A 141 2.79 -2.71 2.10
N ILE A 142 3.40 -1.54 2.28
CA ILE A 142 2.84 -0.28 1.75
C ILE A 142 2.86 -0.25 0.21
N GLN A 143 3.82 -0.91 -0.45
CA GLN A 143 3.75 -1.11 -1.91
C GLN A 143 2.58 -2.00 -2.29
N TRP A 144 2.38 -3.10 -1.56
CA TRP A 144 1.30 -4.04 -1.84
C TRP A 144 -0.09 -3.41 -1.68
N ILE A 145 -0.30 -2.62 -0.63
CA ILE A 145 -1.52 -1.83 -0.42
C ILE A 145 -1.67 -0.74 -1.48
N GLY A 146 -0.56 -0.06 -1.83
CA GLY A 146 -0.51 0.94 -2.90
C GLY A 146 -0.97 0.41 -4.25
N GLY A 147 -0.44 -0.73 -4.67
CA GLY A 147 -0.81 -1.40 -5.92
C GLY A 147 -2.29 -1.77 -5.96
N MET A 148 -2.83 -2.32 -4.86
CA MET A 148 -4.27 -2.57 -4.82
C MET A 148 -5.09 -1.27 -4.82
N GLY A 149 -4.57 -0.21 -4.20
CA GLY A 149 -5.14 1.13 -4.23
C GLY A 149 -5.30 1.67 -5.65
N ILE A 150 -4.27 1.57 -6.50
CA ILE A 150 -4.33 2.06 -7.89
C ILE A 150 -5.28 1.22 -8.75
N ILE A 151 -5.31 -0.12 -8.56
CA ILE A 151 -6.25 -1.02 -9.25
C ILE A 151 -7.70 -0.64 -8.93
N VAL A 152 -8.03 -0.49 -7.65
CA VAL A 152 -9.39 -0.11 -7.21
C VAL A 152 -9.75 1.30 -7.66
N PHE A 153 -8.80 2.22 -7.63
CA PHE A 153 -8.98 3.57 -8.15
C PHE A 153 -9.33 3.57 -9.63
N TYR A 154 -8.58 2.81 -10.44
CA TYR A 154 -8.77 2.73 -11.88
C TYR A 154 -10.19 2.25 -12.22
N ILE A 155 -10.67 1.16 -11.61
CA ILE A 155 -12.03 0.66 -11.86
C ILE A 155 -13.14 1.62 -11.39
N ALA A 156 -12.86 2.46 -10.38
CA ALA A 156 -13.84 3.41 -9.86
C ALA A 156 -13.92 4.68 -10.71
N ILE A 157 -12.80 5.09 -11.32
CA ILE A 157 -12.67 6.36 -12.05
C ILE A 157 -12.85 6.19 -13.55
N LEU A 158 -12.36 5.12 -14.16
CA LEU A 158 -12.40 4.90 -15.60
C LEU A 158 -13.83 5.08 -16.18
N PRO A 159 -14.90 4.52 -15.56
CA PRO A 159 -16.26 4.72 -16.06
C PRO A 159 -16.72 6.18 -16.01
N LEU A 160 -16.22 6.98 -15.06
CA LEU A 160 -16.55 8.40 -14.91
C LEU A 160 -15.85 9.27 -15.96
N LEU A 161 -14.68 8.82 -16.45
CA LEU A 161 -13.93 9.50 -17.51
C LEU A 161 -14.45 9.15 -18.92
N GLY A 162 -15.48 8.31 -19.04
CA GLY A 162 -16.07 7.92 -20.33
C GLY A 162 -15.21 6.94 -21.15
N VAL A 163 -14.06 6.54 -20.63
CA VAL A 163 -13.17 5.55 -21.24
C VAL A 163 -13.67 4.17 -20.83
N GLY A 164 -13.84 3.23 -21.77
CA GLY A 164 -14.28 1.85 -21.45
C GLY A 164 -15.70 1.46 -21.91
N GLY A 165 -16.20 2.04 -23.01
CA GLY A 165 -17.37 1.49 -23.73
C GLY A 165 -18.73 1.72 -23.07
N VAL A 166 -18.80 2.40 -21.91
CA VAL A 166 -20.08 2.77 -21.27
C VAL A 166 -20.93 3.67 -22.18
N GLN A 167 -20.30 4.47 -23.04
CA GLN A 167 -20.99 5.25 -24.08
C GLN A 167 -21.53 4.40 -25.23
N LEU A 168 -20.84 3.32 -25.65
CA LEU A 168 -21.36 2.34 -26.61
C LEU A 168 -22.57 1.59 -26.04
N PHE A 169 -22.52 1.18 -24.78
CA PHE A 169 -23.64 0.53 -24.09
C PHE A 169 -24.87 1.43 -23.94
N LYS A 170 -24.67 2.75 -23.79
CA LYS A 170 -25.77 3.74 -23.81
C LYS A 170 -26.32 3.98 -25.22
N ALA A 171 -25.55 3.72 -26.27
CA ALA A 171 -25.98 3.88 -27.65
C ALA A 171 -26.74 2.66 -28.19
N GLU A 172 -26.45 1.45 -27.67
CA GLU A 172 -27.06 0.20 -28.16
C GLU A 172 -28.36 -0.22 -27.44
N VAL A 173 -28.70 0.38 -26.29
CA VAL A 173 -29.89 -0.03 -25.53
C VAL A 173 -30.99 1.05 -25.59
N PRO A 174 -32.12 0.80 -26.26
CA PRO A 174 -33.25 1.73 -26.25
C PRO A 174 -34.01 1.61 -24.93
N GLY A 175 -33.92 2.62 -24.07
CA GLY A 175 -34.70 2.74 -22.84
C GLY A 175 -33.93 3.38 -21.68
N PRO A 176 -34.61 3.78 -20.58
CA PRO A 176 -33.95 4.37 -19.43
C PRO A 176 -33.04 3.33 -18.77
N VAL A 177 -31.73 3.46 -18.97
CA VAL A 177 -30.75 2.55 -18.36
C VAL A 177 -30.79 2.77 -16.85
N ALA A 178 -31.39 1.83 -16.12
CA ALA A 178 -31.46 1.90 -14.67
C ALA A 178 -30.04 2.07 -14.08
N ASP A 179 -29.92 3.02 -13.15
CA ASP A 179 -28.74 3.59 -12.50
C ASP A 179 -27.90 2.59 -11.65
N LYS A 180 -27.71 1.36 -12.13
CA LYS A 180 -27.04 0.24 -11.42
C LYS A 180 -25.57 0.08 -11.82
N ILE A 181 -24.83 1.17 -12.00
CA ILE A 181 -23.37 1.12 -12.17
C ILE A 181 -22.68 0.81 -10.81
N ARG A 182 -23.24 1.31 -9.69
CA ARG A 182 -22.69 1.12 -8.33
C ARG A 182 -22.54 -0.33 -7.83
N PRO A 183 -23.51 -1.25 -8.04
CA PRO A 183 -23.36 -2.65 -7.62
C PRO A 183 -22.16 -3.36 -8.26
N ARG A 184 -21.76 -2.96 -9.47
CA ARG A 184 -20.69 -3.64 -10.22
C ARG A 184 -19.31 -3.29 -9.69
N VAL A 185 -19.03 -2.03 -9.33
CA VAL A 185 -17.69 -1.62 -8.84
C VAL A 185 -17.28 -2.38 -7.58
N ARG A 186 -18.20 -2.57 -6.62
CA ARG A 186 -17.91 -3.31 -5.38
C ARG A 186 -17.60 -4.78 -5.66
N GLU A 187 -18.37 -5.43 -6.52
CA GLU A 187 -18.14 -6.83 -6.86
C GLU A 187 -16.88 -7.01 -7.71
N THR A 188 -16.61 -6.12 -8.66
CA THR A 188 -15.34 -6.08 -9.39
C THR A 188 -14.16 -5.89 -8.44
N ALA A 189 -14.25 -4.97 -7.48
CA ALA A 189 -13.19 -4.75 -6.49
C ALA A 189 -12.92 -6.02 -5.65
N LYS A 190 -13.96 -6.76 -5.25
CA LYS A 190 -13.79 -8.04 -4.53
C LYS A 190 -13.08 -9.09 -5.39
N ILE A 191 -13.49 -9.24 -6.65
CA ILE A 191 -12.85 -10.19 -7.58
C ILE A 191 -11.38 -9.85 -7.75
N LEU A 192 -11.06 -8.58 -7.99
CA LEU A 192 -9.68 -8.13 -8.13
C LEU A 192 -8.88 -8.34 -6.85
N TRP A 193 -9.46 -8.12 -5.67
CA TRP A 193 -8.84 -8.45 -4.39
C TRP A 193 -8.51 -9.95 -4.27
N MET A 194 -9.44 -10.83 -4.64
CA MET A 194 -9.21 -12.27 -4.61
C MET A 194 -8.11 -12.71 -5.57
N VAL A 195 -8.10 -12.15 -6.79
CA VAL A 195 -7.07 -12.43 -7.81
C VAL A 195 -5.71 -11.92 -7.34
N TYR A 196 -5.64 -10.68 -6.83
CA TYR A 196 -4.40 -10.08 -6.32
C TYR A 196 -3.80 -10.88 -5.16
N LEU A 197 -4.63 -11.29 -4.19
CA LEU A 197 -4.23 -12.17 -3.10
C LEU A 197 -3.79 -13.56 -3.60
N GLY A 198 -4.54 -14.14 -4.54
CA GLY A 198 -4.24 -15.45 -5.13
C GLY A 198 -2.89 -15.48 -5.83
N PHE A 199 -2.60 -14.49 -6.67
CA PHE A 199 -1.30 -14.36 -7.32
C PHE A 199 -0.18 -14.08 -6.32
N THR A 200 -0.39 -13.16 -5.36
CA THR A 200 0.60 -12.90 -4.30
C THR A 200 0.95 -14.19 -3.55
N ALA A 201 -0.05 -14.96 -3.11
CA ALA A 201 0.17 -16.22 -2.40
C ALA A 201 0.88 -17.28 -3.27
N THR A 202 0.51 -17.38 -4.55
CA THR A 202 1.16 -18.28 -5.50
C THR A 202 2.63 -17.92 -5.69
N GLN A 203 2.95 -16.64 -5.82
CA GLN A 203 4.32 -16.16 -5.95
C GLN A 203 5.15 -16.47 -4.70
N ILE A 204 4.60 -16.23 -3.50
CA ILE A 204 5.25 -16.57 -2.22
C ILE A 204 5.64 -18.05 -2.21
N LEU A 205 4.71 -18.94 -2.54
CA LEU A 205 4.97 -20.38 -2.55
C LEU A 205 6.07 -20.77 -3.53
N LEU A 206 6.04 -20.23 -4.76
CA LEU A 206 7.04 -20.53 -5.78
C LEU A 206 8.43 -20.02 -5.39
N LEU A 207 8.53 -18.84 -4.79
CA LEU A 207 9.80 -18.28 -4.30
C LEU A 207 10.38 -19.11 -3.15
N VAL A 208 9.54 -19.52 -2.20
CA VAL A 208 9.95 -20.39 -1.08
C VAL A 208 10.47 -21.73 -1.58
N ILE A 209 9.74 -22.39 -2.49
CA ILE A 209 10.15 -23.69 -3.06
C ILE A 209 11.46 -23.55 -3.85
N SER A 210 11.72 -22.38 -4.42
CA SER A 210 12.96 -22.07 -5.15
C SER A 210 14.13 -21.69 -4.24
N GLY A 211 13.96 -21.76 -2.92
CA GLY A 211 15.03 -21.59 -1.93
C GLY A 211 15.14 -20.18 -1.33
N MET A 212 14.24 -19.25 -1.64
CA MET A 212 14.21 -17.93 -0.99
C MET A 212 13.67 -18.07 0.44
N PRO A 213 14.25 -17.41 1.46
CA PRO A 213 13.72 -17.42 2.82
C PRO A 213 12.26 -16.97 2.87
N TRP A 214 11.46 -17.51 3.79
CA TRP A 214 10.03 -17.22 3.91
C TRP A 214 9.73 -15.72 4.04
N PHE A 215 10.47 -15.02 4.91
CA PHE A 215 10.30 -13.60 5.13
C PHE A 215 10.59 -12.78 3.86
N ASP A 216 11.69 -13.09 3.19
CA ASP A 216 12.10 -12.43 1.96
C ASP A 216 11.10 -12.73 0.83
N SER A 217 10.58 -13.96 0.74
CA SER A 217 9.57 -14.36 -0.25
C SER A 217 8.26 -13.57 -0.12
N ILE A 218 7.80 -13.34 1.13
CA ILE A 218 6.63 -12.50 1.42
C ILE A 218 6.89 -11.06 0.97
N CYS A 219 8.00 -10.49 1.42
CA CYS A 219 8.36 -9.10 1.10
C CYS A 219 8.50 -8.90 -0.42
N HIS A 220 9.22 -9.79 -1.11
CA HIS A 220 9.41 -9.70 -2.56
C HIS A 220 8.12 -9.93 -3.36
N SER A 221 7.20 -10.76 -2.89
CA SER A 221 5.90 -10.92 -3.55
C SER A 221 5.02 -9.67 -3.36
N PHE A 222 5.09 -9.04 -2.18
CA PHE A 222 4.42 -7.77 -1.91
C PHE A 222 4.91 -6.61 -2.77
N THR A 223 6.16 -6.67 -3.27
CA THR A 223 6.74 -5.63 -4.12
C THR A 223 6.71 -5.96 -5.60
N THR A 224 6.64 -7.24 -5.97
CA THR A 224 6.52 -7.68 -7.37
C THR A 224 5.10 -7.48 -7.90
N MET A 225 4.08 -7.94 -7.16
CA MET A 225 2.67 -7.83 -7.56
C MET A 225 2.20 -6.40 -7.91
N PRO A 226 2.57 -5.36 -7.14
CA PRO A 226 2.27 -3.98 -7.50
C PRO A 226 3.27 -3.37 -8.50
N THR A 227 4.23 -4.14 -9.02
CA THR A 227 5.35 -3.65 -9.86
C THR A 227 6.18 -2.55 -9.18
N GLY A 228 6.32 -2.62 -7.85
CA GLY A 228 6.91 -1.57 -7.03
C GLY A 228 8.41 -1.66 -6.83
N GLY A 229 9.00 -2.85 -6.77
CA GLY A 229 10.48 -3.01 -6.82
C GLY A 229 11.27 -2.78 -5.53
N PHE A 230 10.64 -2.58 -4.37
CA PHE A 230 11.38 -2.64 -3.10
C PHE A 230 11.91 -4.06 -2.82
N SER A 231 12.96 -4.13 -1.99
CA SER A 231 13.61 -5.38 -1.59
C SER A 231 14.09 -5.33 -0.15
N THR A 232 14.29 -6.52 0.43
CA THR A 232 14.98 -6.73 1.70
C THR A 232 16.50 -6.79 1.57
N LYS A 233 17.04 -6.74 0.35
CA LYS A 233 18.47 -6.83 0.03
C LYS A 233 18.91 -5.59 -0.74
N ASN A 234 20.16 -5.17 -0.54
CA ASN A 234 20.71 -4.00 -1.23
C ASN A 234 20.78 -4.21 -2.75
N ALA A 235 21.18 -5.42 -3.18
CA ALA A 235 21.27 -5.79 -4.60
C ALA A 235 19.92 -6.19 -5.22
N SER A 236 18.80 -5.96 -4.52
CA SER A 236 17.48 -6.43 -4.92
C SER A 236 17.48 -7.94 -5.24
N ILE A 237 16.87 -8.37 -6.35
CA ILE A 237 16.88 -9.78 -6.78
C ILE A 237 18.28 -10.26 -7.18
N GLY A 238 19.21 -9.36 -7.51
CA GLY A 238 20.60 -9.70 -7.78
C GLY A 238 21.33 -10.31 -6.58
N PHE A 239 20.80 -10.18 -5.36
CA PHE A 239 21.32 -10.91 -4.19
C PHE A 239 21.11 -12.43 -4.31
N TYR A 240 20.03 -12.85 -4.96
CA TYR A 240 19.70 -14.27 -5.16
C TYR A 240 20.28 -14.73 -6.49
N ASP A 241 21.43 -15.41 -6.43
CA ASP A 241 22.07 -16.05 -7.59
C ASP A 241 21.32 -17.34 -7.99
N SER A 242 20.06 -17.19 -8.40
CA SER A 242 19.16 -18.28 -8.77
C SER A 242 18.31 -17.87 -9.97
N ALA A 243 18.55 -18.52 -11.10
CA ALA A 243 17.76 -18.32 -12.31
C ALA A 243 16.27 -18.62 -12.08
N ALA A 244 15.94 -19.60 -11.22
CA ALA A 244 14.56 -19.94 -10.90
C ALA A 244 13.82 -18.76 -10.24
N ILE A 245 14.44 -18.13 -9.22
CA ILE A 245 13.88 -16.95 -8.53
C ILE A 245 13.68 -15.80 -9.52
N GLN A 246 14.67 -15.54 -10.37
CA GLN A 246 14.61 -14.48 -11.37
C GLN A 246 13.47 -14.71 -12.38
N TYR A 247 13.33 -15.91 -12.94
CA TYR A 247 12.26 -16.23 -13.89
C TYR A 247 10.86 -16.20 -13.25
N ILE A 248 10.72 -16.61 -11.99
CA ILE A 248 9.46 -16.48 -11.26
C ILE A 248 9.07 -15.00 -11.16
N ILE A 249 9.98 -14.14 -10.74
CA ILE A 249 9.69 -12.70 -10.61
C ILE A 249 9.35 -12.08 -11.95
N ILE A 250 10.11 -12.40 -13.00
CA ILE A 250 9.83 -11.95 -14.37
C ILE A 250 8.42 -12.36 -14.79
N PHE A 251 8.02 -13.62 -14.56
CA PHE A 251 6.68 -14.10 -14.91
C PHE A 251 5.57 -13.31 -14.21
N PHE A 252 5.70 -13.01 -12.91
CA PHE A 252 4.70 -12.27 -12.16
C PHE A 252 4.70 -10.76 -12.42
N MET A 253 5.70 -10.22 -13.13
CA MET A 253 5.72 -8.81 -13.56
C MET A 253 4.90 -8.53 -14.83
N PHE A 254 4.55 -9.56 -15.62
CA PHE A 254 3.81 -9.44 -16.88
C PHE A 254 2.37 -9.96 -16.76
#